data_AF-A0A536HJM1-F1
#
_entry.id   AF-A0A536HJM1-F1
#
_cell.length_a   1.000
_cell.length_b   1.000
_cell.length_c   1.000
_cell.angle_alpha   90.00
_cell.angle_beta   90.00
_cell.angle_gamma   90.00
#
_symmetry.space_group_name_H-M   'P 1'
#
loop_
_entity.id
_entity.type
_entity.pdbx_description
1 polymer ?
#
loop_
_entity_poly.entity_id
_entity_poly.type
_entity_poly.pdbx_seq_one_letter_code
_entity_poly.pdbx_strand_id
1 'polypeptide(L)'
;MQLLQTRSFLRDVIQRTSIHRPENMEESKFLAEITKRFRVDVLGNNLFRLAYRANDPRTGAEMVVAALTVREEHLAASRLAATEAASTYYRAQLGVAENQALEAQRDLDAFDKDHRPPLSLPDEYNQRQLRLKVEETKARVTDMKVRIDQSTVLPSIL
;
A
#
# COMPACT_ATOMS: atom_id res chain seq x y z
N MET A 1 -1.28 -8.24 13.36
CA MET A 1 -0.52 -9.14 14.27
C MET A 1 -0.75 -10.62 14.01
N GLN A 2 -1.83 -11.06 13.34
CA GLN A 2 -2.03 -12.47 12.96
C GLN A 2 -0.91 -13.07 12.08
N LEU A 3 -0.15 -12.24 11.34
CA LEU A 3 0.94 -12.67 10.46
C LEU A 3 2.02 -13.51 11.17
N LEU A 4 2.36 -13.18 12.43
CA LEU A 4 3.42 -13.84 13.21
C LEU A 4 3.06 -15.26 13.66
N GLN A 5 1.81 -15.69 13.46
CA GLN A 5 1.31 -17.00 13.85
C GLN A 5 0.91 -17.86 12.64
N THR A 6 1.18 -17.37 11.42
CA THR A 6 0.87 -18.11 10.20
C THR A 6 1.89 -19.21 9.95
N ARG A 7 1.44 -20.30 9.30
CA ARG A 7 2.33 -21.40 8.89
C ARG A 7 3.39 -20.95 7.88
N SER A 8 3.06 -20.00 7.01
CA SER A 8 4.00 -19.40 6.06
C SER A 8 5.10 -18.63 6.78
N PHE A 9 4.74 -17.80 7.75
CA PHE A 9 5.72 -17.08 8.56
C PHE A 9 6.70 -18.03 9.27
N LEU A 10 6.18 -19.08 9.93
CA LEU A 10 7.04 -20.07 10.60
C LEU A 10 7.96 -20.81 9.62
N ARG A 11 7.49 -21.09 8.41
CA ARG A 11 8.31 -21.70 7.36
C ARG A 11 9.49 -20.79 6.98
N ASP A 12 9.21 -19.52 6.72
CA ASP A 12 10.23 -18.53 6.34
C ASP A 12 11.27 -18.34 7.46
N VAL A 13 10.83 -18.39 8.71
CA VAL A 13 11.72 -18.33 9.89
C VAL A 13 12.63 -19.56 9.95
N ILE A 14 12.07 -20.76 9.87
CA ILE A 14 12.84 -22.01 9.97
C ILE A 14 13.92 -22.09 8.88
N GLN A 15 13.60 -21.66 7.65
CA GLN A 15 14.55 -21.63 6.53
C GLN A 15 15.83 -20.81 6.80
N ARG A 16 15.82 -19.93 7.80
CA ARG A 16 16.97 -19.09 8.20
C ARG A 16 17.72 -19.62 9.41
N THR A 17 17.33 -20.77 9.92
CA THR A 17 17.92 -21.40 11.11
C THR A 17 18.59 -22.71 10.76
N SER A 18 19.36 -23.25 11.70
CA SER A 18 19.89 -24.61 11.58
C SER A 18 18.86 -25.70 11.89
N ILE A 19 17.58 -25.36 12.10
CA ILE A 19 16.53 -26.34 12.40
C ILE A 19 16.10 -27.00 11.08
N HIS A 20 16.31 -28.31 10.99
CA HIS A 20 15.94 -29.10 9.83
C HIS A 20 14.78 -30.03 10.14
N ARG A 21 13.88 -30.18 9.17
CA ARG A 21 12.81 -31.18 9.22
C ARG A 21 13.44 -32.58 9.09
N PRO A 22 13.15 -33.53 9.99
CA PRO A 22 13.54 -34.93 9.82
C PRO A 22 12.94 -35.52 8.54
N GLU A 23 13.70 -36.32 7.79
CA GLU A 23 13.25 -36.89 6.50
C GLU A 23 11.97 -37.73 6.62
N ASN A 24 11.79 -38.39 7.77
CA ASN A 24 10.65 -39.24 8.10
C ASN A 24 9.44 -38.49 8.66
N MET A 25 9.50 -37.16 8.81
CA MET A 25 8.42 -36.36 9.41
C MET A 25 7.72 -35.50 8.34
N GLU A 26 6.39 -35.58 8.27
CA GLU A 26 5.59 -34.67 7.43
C GLU A 26 5.79 -33.20 7.81
N GLU A 27 5.82 -32.31 6.82
CA GLU A 27 6.02 -30.87 7.03
C GLU A 27 4.96 -30.27 7.97
N SER A 28 3.70 -30.67 7.82
CA SER A 28 2.59 -30.20 8.66
C SER A 28 2.78 -30.55 10.14
N LYS A 29 3.26 -31.78 10.42
CA LYS A 29 3.56 -32.27 11.77
C LYS A 29 4.77 -31.53 12.35
N PHE A 30 5.82 -31.35 11.56
CA PHE A 30 7.01 -30.61 11.94
C PHE A 30 6.69 -29.15 12.31
N LEU A 31 5.95 -28.43 11.45
CA LEU A 31 5.51 -27.06 11.75
C LEU A 31 4.62 -26.99 12.98
N ALA A 32 3.76 -27.99 13.22
CA ALA A 32 2.93 -28.05 14.42
C ALA A 32 3.77 -28.22 15.70
N GLU A 33 4.85 -29.02 15.66
CA GLU A 33 5.76 -29.16 16.80
C GLU A 33 6.51 -27.86 17.11
N ILE A 34 6.99 -27.17 16.07
CA ILE A 34 7.64 -25.86 16.23
C ILE A 34 6.66 -24.83 16.79
N THR A 35 5.41 -24.81 16.28
CA THR A 35 4.36 -23.92 16.77
C THR A 35 4.09 -24.10 18.27
N LYS A 36 4.12 -25.35 18.78
CA LYS A 36 3.93 -25.61 20.23
C LYS A 36 5.03 -25.00 21.10
N ARG A 37 6.22 -24.76 20.54
CA ARG A 37 7.38 -24.21 21.24
C ARG A 37 7.56 -22.72 20.97
N PHE A 38 6.85 -22.18 19.99
CA PHE A 38 6.92 -20.80 19.55
C PHE A 38 5.71 -20.02 20.08
N ARG A 39 5.96 -19.02 20.91
CA ARG A 39 4.92 -18.22 21.57
C ARG A 39 5.08 -16.75 21.20
N VAL A 40 3.96 -16.15 20.81
CA VAL A 40 3.85 -14.71 20.56
C VAL A 40 2.73 -14.17 21.45
N ASP A 41 3.10 -13.36 22.44
CA ASP A 41 2.15 -12.66 23.31
C ASP A 41 2.09 -11.19 22.87
N VAL A 42 0.89 -10.69 22.56
CA VAL A 42 0.68 -9.29 22.17
C VAL A 42 0.46 -8.46 23.42
N LEU A 43 1.33 -7.48 23.67
CA LEU A 43 1.32 -6.64 24.87
C LEU A 43 0.71 -5.25 24.62
N GLY A 44 0.41 -4.90 23.37
CA GLY A 44 -0.21 -3.65 22.96
C GLY A 44 -0.22 -3.50 21.43
N ASN A 45 -0.55 -2.32 20.90
CA ASN A 45 -0.66 -2.13 19.45
C ASN A 45 0.67 -2.30 18.69
N ASN A 46 1.80 -1.95 19.31
CA ASN A 46 3.13 -2.03 18.70
C ASN A 46 4.12 -2.89 19.50
N LEU A 47 3.67 -3.51 20.60
CA LEU A 47 4.52 -4.28 21.49
C LEU A 47 4.07 -5.74 21.50
N PHE A 48 5.01 -6.63 21.27
CA PHE A 48 4.81 -8.07 21.38
C PHE A 48 6.03 -8.68 22.08
N ARG A 49 5.79 -9.79 22.74
CA ARG A 49 6.81 -10.68 23.28
C ARG A 49 6.86 -11.92 22.41
N LEU A 50 8.06 -12.29 22.01
CA LEU A 50 8.32 -13.51 21.27
C LEU A 50 9.20 -14.42 22.13
N ALA A 51 8.84 -15.70 22.21
CA ALA A 51 9.60 -16.69 22.94
C ALA A 51 9.63 -18.00 22.13
N TYR A 52 10.80 -18.65 22.11
CA TYR A 52 10.95 -19.98 21.54
C TYR A 52 11.62 -20.91 22.54
N ARG A 53 11.02 -22.08 22.75
CA ARG A 53 11.59 -23.13 23.63
C ARG A 53 12.45 -24.07 22.81
N ALA A 54 13.77 -23.91 22.93
CA ALA A 54 14.75 -24.75 22.26
C ALA A 54 15.29 -25.87 23.17
N ASN A 55 15.78 -26.94 22.55
CA ASN A 55 16.47 -28.03 23.23
C ASN A 55 17.97 -27.73 23.39
N ASP A 56 18.52 -26.90 22.50
CA ASP A 56 19.89 -26.40 22.56
C ASP A 56 19.89 -24.85 22.60
N PRO A 57 20.88 -24.21 23.24
CA PRO A 57 20.91 -22.76 23.39
C PRO A 57 21.02 -21.98 22.07
N ARG A 58 21.61 -22.60 21.04
CA ARG A 58 21.92 -21.95 19.76
C ARG A 58 20.66 -21.78 18.91
N THR A 59 19.87 -22.84 18.75
CA THR A 59 18.61 -22.77 17.98
C THR A 59 17.59 -21.84 18.63
N GLY A 60 17.66 -21.66 19.96
CA GLY A 60 16.91 -20.66 20.71
C GLY A 60 17.10 -19.25 20.16
N ALA A 61 18.36 -18.81 20.09
CA ALA A 61 18.72 -17.49 19.58
C ALA A 61 18.43 -17.35 18.08
N GLU A 62 18.77 -18.36 17.28
CA GLU A 62 18.54 -18.34 15.83
C GLU A 62 17.06 -18.15 15.48
N MET A 63 16.15 -18.84 16.16
CA MET A 63 14.71 -18.72 15.91
C MET A 63 14.16 -17.34 16.25
N VAL A 64 14.60 -16.74 17.35
CA VAL A 64 14.15 -15.39 17.75
C VAL A 64 14.66 -14.36 16.76
N VAL A 65 15.95 -14.42 16.40
CA VAL A 65 16.56 -13.49 15.44
C VAL A 65 15.91 -13.63 14.07
N ALA A 66 15.77 -14.86 13.56
CA ALA A 66 15.13 -15.12 12.28
C ALA A 66 13.68 -14.62 12.25
N ALA A 67 12.91 -14.81 13.33
CA ALA A 67 11.54 -14.31 13.43
C ALA A 67 11.46 -12.78 13.41
N LEU A 68 12.41 -12.08 14.04
CA LEU A 68 12.50 -10.62 13.95
C LEU A 68 12.82 -10.17 12.52
N THR A 69 13.81 -10.78 11.88
CA THR A 69 14.20 -10.43 10.50
C THR A 69 13.06 -10.68 9.50
N VAL A 70 12.43 -11.86 9.54
CA VAL A 70 11.29 -12.16 8.64
C VAL A 70 10.14 -11.18 8.86
N ARG A 71 9.88 -10.80 10.12
CA ARG A 71 8.86 -9.78 10.42
C ARG A 71 9.20 -8.43 9.80
N GLU A 72 10.44 -7.98 9.92
CA GLU A 72 10.89 -6.71 9.34
C GLU A 72 10.74 -6.71 7.81
N GLU A 73 11.11 -7.81 7.16
CA GLU A 73 10.95 -7.96 5.72
C GLU A 73 9.49 -8.01 5.28
N HIS A 74 8.63 -8.76 5.99
CA HIS A 74 7.19 -8.79 5.70
C HIS A 74 6.56 -7.41 5.92
N LEU A 75 7.01 -6.65 6.92
CA LEU A 75 6.56 -5.27 7.13
C LEU A 75 7.03 -4.35 5.99
N ALA A 76 8.29 -4.46 5.56
CA ALA A 76 8.80 -3.70 4.43
C ALA A 76 8.04 -4.03 3.14
N ALA A 77 7.82 -5.31 2.84
CA ALA A 77 7.04 -5.76 1.70
C ALA A 77 5.58 -5.28 1.76
N SER A 78 4.95 -5.34 2.94
CA SER A 78 3.58 -4.83 3.13
C SER A 78 3.49 -3.32 2.94
N ARG A 79 4.50 -2.55 3.38
CA ARG A 79 4.58 -1.11 3.14
C ARG A 79 4.69 -0.83 1.64
N LEU A 80 5.59 -1.52 0.94
CA LEU A 80 5.77 -1.39 -0.50
C LEU A 80 4.48 -1.70 -1.27
N ALA A 81 3.80 -2.79 -0.93
CA ALA A 81 2.52 -3.16 -1.55
C ALA A 81 1.42 -2.12 -1.29
N ALA A 82 1.34 -1.58 -0.06
CA ALA A 82 0.38 -0.53 0.27
C ALA A 82 0.65 0.77 -0.52
N THR A 83 1.91 1.13 -0.68
CA THR A 83 2.35 2.25 -1.52
C THR A 83 1.98 2.04 -2.98
N GLU A 84 2.26 0.85 -3.52
CA GLU A 84 1.95 0.53 -4.91
C GLU A 84 0.44 0.59 -5.17
N ALA A 85 -0.37 0.07 -4.24
CA ALA A 85 -1.83 0.16 -4.30
C ALA A 85 -2.32 1.61 -4.26
N ALA A 86 -1.76 2.46 -3.38
CA ALA A 86 -2.10 3.87 -3.29
C ALA A 86 -1.72 4.64 -4.57
N SER A 87 -0.51 4.43 -5.09
CA SER A 87 -0.05 5.01 -6.36
C SER A 87 -0.97 4.58 -7.52
N THR A 88 -1.32 3.30 -7.60
CA THR A 88 -2.22 2.77 -8.64
C THR A 88 -3.61 3.41 -8.55
N TYR A 89 -4.16 3.52 -7.33
CA TYR A 89 -5.43 4.19 -7.10
C TYR A 89 -5.42 5.65 -7.57
N TYR A 90 -4.40 6.42 -7.18
CA TYR A 90 -4.32 7.82 -7.58
C TYR A 90 -4.06 8.01 -9.08
N ARG A 91 -3.29 7.13 -9.73
CA ARG A 91 -3.14 7.13 -11.19
C ARG A 91 -4.47 6.89 -11.92
N ALA A 92 -5.29 5.97 -11.42
CA ALA A 92 -6.62 5.74 -11.98
C ALA A 92 -7.52 6.99 -11.82
N GLN A 93 -7.48 7.65 -10.66
CA GLN A 93 -8.21 8.90 -10.42
C GLN A 93 -7.70 10.05 -11.30
N LEU A 94 -6.39 10.13 -11.55
CA LEU A 94 -5.81 11.11 -12.46
C LEU A 94 -6.38 10.96 -13.88
N GLY A 95 -6.44 9.74 -14.42
CA GLY A 95 -7.03 9.52 -15.75
C GLY A 95 -8.48 9.98 -15.85
N VAL A 96 -9.28 9.78 -14.80
CA VAL A 96 -10.66 10.31 -14.73
C VAL A 96 -10.67 11.84 -14.69
N ALA A 97 -9.81 12.46 -13.89
CA ALA A 97 -9.72 13.92 -13.78
C ALA A 97 -9.24 14.57 -15.09
N GLU A 98 -8.29 13.95 -15.79
CA GLU A 98 -7.80 14.41 -17.10
C GLU A 98 -8.90 14.34 -18.16
N ASN A 99 -9.69 13.27 -18.20
CA ASN A 99 -10.84 13.18 -19.09
C ASN A 99 -11.89 14.27 -18.79
N GLN A 100 -12.19 14.53 -17.51
CA GLN A 100 -13.12 15.60 -17.12
C GLN A 100 -12.60 16.99 -17.53
N ALA A 101 -11.29 17.23 -17.40
CA ALA A 101 -10.69 18.49 -17.83
C ALA A 101 -10.75 18.66 -19.36
N LEU A 102 -10.53 17.58 -20.12
CA LEU A 102 -10.69 17.57 -21.58
C LEU A 102 -12.13 17.82 -22.00
N GLU A 103 -13.10 17.20 -21.33
CA GLU A 103 -14.53 17.43 -21.58
C GLU A 103 -14.94 18.87 -21.28
N ALA A 104 -14.53 19.42 -20.13
CA ALA A 104 -14.82 20.82 -19.78
C ALA A 104 -14.21 21.81 -20.79
N GLN A 105 -12.99 21.55 -21.27
CA GLN A 105 -12.37 22.38 -22.31
C GLN A 105 -13.13 22.26 -23.64
N ARG A 106 -13.56 21.06 -24.04
CA ARG A 106 -14.38 20.86 -25.23
C ARG A 106 -15.72 21.59 -25.15
N ASP A 107 -16.37 21.58 -23.99
CA ASP A 107 -17.63 22.31 -23.78
C ASP A 107 -17.42 23.83 -23.99
N LEU A 108 -16.34 24.39 -23.45
CA LEU A 108 -15.99 25.80 -23.62
C LEU A 108 -15.62 26.13 -25.08
N ASP A 109 -14.82 25.28 -25.73
CA ASP A 109 -14.42 25.47 -27.13
C ASP A 109 -15.63 25.38 -28.08
N ALA A 110 -16.56 24.47 -27.80
CA ALA A 110 -17.83 24.36 -28.54
C ALA A 110 -18.68 25.62 -28.35
N PHE A 111 -18.79 26.12 -27.12
CA PHE A 111 -19.50 27.37 -26.84
C PHE A 111 -18.88 28.55 -27.61
N ASP A 112 -17.56 28.73 -27.53
CA ASP A 112 -16.84 29.84 -28.18
C ASP A 112 -16.88 29.75 -29.71
N LYS A 113 -17.04 28.55 -30.27
CA LYS A 113 -17.23 28.34 -31.71
C LYS A 113 -18.61 28.81 -32.18
N ASP A 114 -19.64 28.53 -31.39
CA ASP A 114 -21.03 28.78 -31.76
C ASP A 114 -21.50 30.20 -31.36
N HIS A 115 -20.82 30.85 -30.42
CA HIS A 115 -21.17 32.18 -29.92
C HIS A 115 -20.07 33.19 -30.22
N ARG A 116 -20.32 34.11 -31.15
CA ARG A 116 -19.40 35.19 -31.47
C ARG A 116 -19.68 36.44 -30.64
N PRO A 117 -18.65 37.15 -30.16
CA PRO A 117 -18.83 38.44 -29.51
C PRO A 117 -19.49 39.47 -30.45
N PRO A 118 -20.26 40.45 -29.93
CA PRO A 118 -20.60 40.62 -28.51
C PRO A 118 -21.64 39.59 -28.04
N LEU A 119 -21.37 39.00 -26.87
CA LEU A 119 -22.24 37.98 -26.27
C LEU A 119 -23.46 38.65 -25.63
N SER A 120 -24.59 37.94 -25.59
CA SER A 120 -25.73 38.36 -24.77
C SER A 120 -25.43 38.15 -23.28
N LEU A 121 -26.11 38.87 -22.38
CA LEU A 121 -25.92 38.70 -20.93
C LEU A 121 -26.06 37.22 -20.44
N PRO A 122 -27.05 36.44 -20.92
CA PRO A 122 -27.11 35.00 -20.65
C PRO A 122 -25.89 34.23 -21.16
N ASP A 123 -25.41 34.54 -22.36
CA ASP A 123 -24.24 33.88 -22.95
C ASP A 123 -22.96 34.21 -22.19
N GLU A 124 -22.79 35.45 -21.74
CA GLU A 124 -21.67 35.83 -20.87
C GLU A 124 -21.68 35.09 -19.53
N TYR A 125 -22.87 34.88 -18.95
CA TYR A 125 -23.02 34.08 -17.74
C TYR A 125 -22.64 32.62 -17.99
N ASN A 126 -23.15 32.02 -19.06
CA ASN A 126 -22.84 30.64 -19.44
C ASN A 126 -21.35 30.44 -19.72
N GLN A 127 -20.72 31.35 -20.48
CA GLN A 127 -19.29 31.31 -20.76
C GLN A 127 -18.46 31.35 -19.47
N ARG A 128 -18.85 32.20 -18.49
CA ARG A 128 -18.18 32.24 -17.19
C ARG A 128 -18.31 30.93 -16.42
N GLN A 129 -19.47 30.29 -16.42
CA GLN A 129 -19.65 28.98 -15.79
C GLN A 129 -18.78 27.89 -16.44
N LEU A 130 -18.69 27.89 -17.77
CA LEU A 130 -17.82 26.97 -18.51
C LEU A 130 -16.34 27.20 -18.18
N ARG A 131 -15.90 28.46 -18.10
CA ARG A 131 -14.53 28.80 -17.69
C ARG A 131 -14.22 28.35 -16.26
N LEU A 132 -15.13 28.58 -15.31
CA LEU A 132 -14.99 28.10 -13.93
C LEU A 132 -14.86 26.57 -13.89
N LYS A 133 -15.70 25.83 -14.63
CA LYS A 133 -15.62 24.37 -14.74
C LYS A 133 -14.26 23.90 -15.28
N VAL A 134 -13.70 24.61 -16.26
CA VAL A 134 -12.34 24.33 -16.78
C VAL A 134 -11.28 24.55 -15.71
N GLU A 135 -11.36 25.65 -14.95
CA GLU A 135 -10.41 25.94 -13.88
C GLU A 135 -10.48 24.90 -12.75
N GLU A 136 -11.69 24.54 -12.30
CA GLU A 136 -11.91 23.52 -11.27
C GLU A 136 -11.36 22.15 -11.67
N THR A 137 -11.63 21.72 -12.90
CA THR A 137 -11.14 20.42 -13.40
C THR A 137 -9.62 20.41 -13.56
N LYS A 138 -8.99 21.50 -14.01
CA LYS A 138 -7.52 21.65 -14.05
C LYS A 138 -6.90 21.64 -12.65
N ALA A 139 -7.54 22.30 -11.67
CA ALA A 139 -7.10 22.26 -10.28
C ALA A 139 -7.15 20.83 -9.72
N ARG A 140 -8.23 20.09 -10.03
CA ARG A 140 -8.36 18.67 -9.64
C ARG A 140 -7.27 17.78 -10.23
N VAL A 141 -6.93 17.96 -11.51
CA VAL A 141 -5.80 17.24 -12.14
C VAL A 141 -4.49 17.52 -11.39
N THR A 142 -4.25 18.78 -11.02
CA THR A 142 -3.05 19.19 -10.28
C THR A 142 -3.01 18.57 -8.88
N ASP A 143 -4.13 18.59 -8.14
CA ASP A 143 -4.23 17.92 -6.82
C ASP A 143 -3.93 16.42 -6.92
N MET A 144 -4.47 15.73 -7.94
CA MET A 144 -4.20 14.30 -8.13
C MET A 144 -2.71 14.03 -8.41
N LYS A 145 -2.04 14.88 -9.21
CA LYS A 145 -0.60 14.75 -9.46
C LYS A 145 0.21 14.90 -8.16
N VAL A 146 -0.12 15.90 -7.33
CA VAL A 146 0.52 16.10 -6.03
C VAL A 146 0.32 14.89 -5.10
N ARG A 147 -0.88 14.30 -5.07
CA ARG A 147 -1.15 13.09 -4.26
C ARG A 147 -0.36 11.88 -4.74
N ILE A 148 -0.18 11.72 -6.05
CA ILE A 148 0.68 10.68 -6.61
C ILE A 148 2.12 10.87 -6.11
N ASP A 149 2.67 12.09 -6.24
CA ASP A 149 4.03 12.40 -5.81
C ASP A 149 4.23 12.19 -4.29
N GLN A 150 3.24 12.56 -3.47
CA GLN A 150 3.29 12.31 -2.02
C GLN A 150 3.24 10.82 -1.70
N SER A 151 2.44 10.05 -2.42
CA SER A 151 2.30 8.60 -2.22
C SER A 151 3.59 7.85 -2.52
N THR A 152 4.42 8.34 -3.45
CA THR A 152 5.70 7.72 -3.81
C THR A 152 6.86 8.14 -2.90
N VAL A 153 6.78 9.31 -2.24
CA VAL A 153 7.85 9.85 -1.37
C VAL A 153 7.75 9.35 0.09
N LEU A 154 6.54 9.21 0.65
CA LEU A 154 6.31 8.70 2.01
C LEU A 154 7.05 7.40 2.40
N PRO A 155 7.26 6.40 1.52
CA PRO A 155 7.95 5.16 1.85
C PRO A 155 9.49 5.30 1.87
N SER A 156 10.04 6.37 1.30
CA SER A 156 11.49 6.59 1.24
C SER A 156 12.05 7.32 2.48
N ILE A 157 11.18 7.78 3.39
CA ILE A 157 11.53 8.58 4.57
C ILE A 157 11.19 7.84 5.89
N LEU A 158 10.48 6.71 5.85
CA LEU A 158 9.97 5.93 7.02
C LEU A 158 10.37 4.45 6.99
#